data_AF-A0A850KVE6-F1
#
_entry.id   AF-A0A850KVE6-F1
#
_cell.length_a   1.000
_cell.length_b   1.000
_cell.length_c   1.000
_cell.angle_alpha   90.00
_cell.angle_beta   90.00
_cell.angle_gamma   90.00
#
_symmetry.space_group_name_H-M   'P 1'
#
loop_
_entity.id
_entity.type
_entity.pdbx_description
1 polymer ?
#
loop_
_entity_poly.entity_id
_entity_poly.type
_entity_poly.pdbx_seq_one_letter_code
_entity_poly.pdbx_strand_id
1 'polypeptide(L)'
;MSSGYLHTAENKELCRRLKSARKKAGLTQAELASRLGKLQSYVTKYEREERRIDVTELILITTAIGVDPVQFFSEFTKFIARKRS
;
A
#
# COMPACT_ATOMS: atom_id res chain seq x y z
N MET A 1 -23.11 -9.97 4.26
CA MET A 1 -22.03 -10.73 4.93
C MET A 1 -20.69 -10.16 4.48
N SER A 2 -20.16 -9.19 5.21
CA SER A 2 -18.89 -8.53 4.87
C SER A 2 -17.74 -9.48 5.22
N SER A 3 -17.04 -9.99 4.20
CA SER A 3 -15.92 -10.93 4.35
C SER A 3 -14.85 -10.36 5.31
N GLY A 4 -14.65 -11.03 6.45
CA GLY A 4 -13.80 -10.63 7.58
C GLY A 4 -12.29 -10.48 7.29
N TYR A 5 -11.89 -10.44 6.02
CA TYR A 5 -10.48 -10.39 5.61
C TYR A 5 -10.02 -8.98 5.19
N LEU A 6 -10.89 -8.06 4.78
CA LEU A 6 -10.45 -6.75 4.26
C LEU A 6 -10.00 -5.75 5.36
N HIS A 7 -10.50 -5.88 6.59
CA HIS A 7 -10.24 -4.93 7.68
C HIS A 7 -9.32 -5.47 8.78
N THR A 8 -8.39 -6.34 8.40
CA THR A 8 -7.30 -6.75 9.29
C THR A 8 -6.40 -5.56 9.58
N ALA A 9 -5.87 -5.47 10.80
CA ALA A 9 -5.02 -4.35 11.20
C ALA A 9 -3.73 -4.27 10.36
N GLU A 10 -3.29 -5.41 9.84
CA GLU A 10 -2.20 -5.59 8.89
C GLU A 10 -2.49 -4.88 7.57
N ASN A 11 -3.69 -5.05 7.00
CA ASN A 11 -4.10 -4.37 5.77
C ASN A 11 -4.16 -2.85 5.98
N LYS A 12 -4.72 -2.40 7.11
CA LYS A 12 -4.76 -0.97 7.47
C LYS A 12 -3.36 -0.37 7.53
N GLU A 13 -2.43 -1.07 8.18
CA GLU A 13 -1.05 -0.60 8.30
C GLU A 13 -0.34 -0.57 6.94
N LEU A 14 -0.53 -1.59 6.10
CA LEU A 14 0.01 -1.60 4.73
C LEU A 14 -0.46 -0.38 3.94
N CYS A 15 -1.78 -0.15 3.91
CA CYS A 15 -2.38 0.97 3.19
C CYS A 15 -1.89 2.32 3.74
N ARG A 16 -1.79 2.46 5.07
CA ARG A 16 -1.25 3.65 5.72
C ARG A 16 0.21 3.92 5.33
N ARG A 17 1.06 2.90 5.32
CA ARG A 17 2.48 3.02 4.95
C ARG A 17 2.65 3.42 3.49
N LEU A 18 1.92 2.79 2.57
CA LEU A 18 1.95 3.15 1.15
C LEU A 18 1.48 4.58 0.90
N LYS A 19 0.37 4.99 1.55
CA LYS A 19 -0.12 6.37 1.51
C LYS A 19 0.90 7.37 2.03
N SER A 20 1.57 7.04 3.14
CA SER A 20 2.62 7.89 3.71
C SER A 20 3.83 8.00 2.77
N ALA A 21 4.28 6.87 2.20
CA ALA A 21 5.37 6.84 1.24
C ALA A 21 5.06 7.72 0.01
N ARG A 22 3.86 7.58 -0.58
CA ARG A 22 3.42 8.43 -1.69
C ARG A 22 3.46 9.92 -1.34
N LYS A 23 2.91 10.29 -0.18
CA LYS A 23 2.90 11.68 0.28
C LYS A 23 4.32 12.23 0.49
N LYS A 24 5.23 11.43 1.06
CA LYS A 24 6.64 11.81 1.24
C LYS A 24 7.38 12.00 -0.07
N ALA A 25 7.01 11.24 -1.11
CA ALA A 25 7.51 11.41 -2.46
C ALA A 25 6.88 12.61 -3.21
N GLY A 26 5.98 13.37 -2.57
CA GLY A 26 5.34 14.55 -3.17
C GLY A 26 4.29 14.23 -4.24
N LEU A 27 3.90 12.97 -4.40
CA LEU A 27 2.97 12.55 -5.45
C LEU A 27 1.52 12.70 -5.02
N THR A 28 0.68 13.22 -5.91
CA THR A 28 -0.78 13.10 -5.84
C THR A 28 -1.23 11.67 -6.16
N GLN A 29 -2.51 11.36 -5.88
CA GLN A 29 -3.08 10.05 -6.24
C GLN A 29 -3.14 9.86 -7.77
N ALA A 30 -3.42 10.94 -8.51
CA ALA A 30 -3.51 10.89 -9.97
C ALA A 30 -2.14 10.65 -10.61
N GLU A 31 -1.08 11.28 -10.11
CA GLU A 31 0.28 11.06 -10.60
C GLU A 31 0.76 9.64 -10.34
N LEU A 32 0.53 9.09 -9.13
CA LEU A 32 0.87 7.70 -8.85
C LEU A 32 0.08 6.74 -9.75
N ALA A 33 -1.22 6.99 -9.94
CA ALA A 33 -2.03 6.15 -10.81
C ALA A 33 -1.53 6.19 -12.27
N SER A 34 -1.15 7.37 -12.76
CA SER A 34 -0.54 7.55 -14.08
C SER A 34 0.75 6.74 -14.23
N ARG A 35 1.66 6.80 -13.24
CA ARG A 35 2.89 5.98 -13.22
C ARG A 35 2.63 4.48 -13.25
N LEU A 36 1.50 4.04 -12.70
CA LEU A 36 1.09 2.64 -12.66
C LEU A 36 0.28 2.20 -13.89
N GLY A 37 -0.05 3.11 -14.82
CA GLY A 37 -0.98 2.83 -15.92
C GLY A 37 -2.39 2.47 -15.43
N LYS A 38 -2.84 3.08 -14.32
CA LYS A 38 -4.15 2.83 -13.67
C LYS A 38 -4.97 4.12 -13.56
N LEU A 39 -6.27 3.95 -13.29
CA LEU A 39 -7.15 5.05 -12.93
C LEU A 39 -6.84 5.55 -11.50
N GLN A 40 -7.03 6.84 -11.22
CA GLN A 40 -6.88 7.40 -9.86
C GLN A 40 -7.69 6.61 -8.81
N SER A 41 -8.88 6.10 -9.20
CA SER A 41 -9.73 5.29 -8.33
C SER A 41 -9.05 4.02 -7.81
N TYR A 42 -8.07 3.47 -8.52
CA TYR A 42 -7.23 2.38 -8.03
C TYR A 42 -6.48 2.80 -6.75
N VAL A 43 -5.84 3.97 -6.79
CA VAL A 43 -5.09 4.53 -5.65
C VAL A 43 -6.04 4.89 -4.51
N THR A 44 -7.17 5.54 -4.82
CA THR A 44 -8.17 5.91 -3.82
C THR A 44 -8.71 4.68 -3.08
N LYS A 45 -9.03 3.60 -3.79
CA LYS A 45 -9.63 2.39 -3.20
C LYS A 45 -8.69 1.72 -2.20
N TYR A 46 -7.42 1.52 -2.55
CA TYR A 46 -6.50 0.89 -1.59
C TYR A 46 -6.17 1.84 -0.44
N GLU A 47 -6.04 3.15 -0.66
CA GLU A 47 -5.77 4.11 0.43
C GLU A 47 -6.94 4.26 1.41
N ARG A 48 -8.14 3.80 1.01
CA ARG A 48 -9.34 3.73 1.84
C ARG A 48 -9.64 2.31 2.36
N GLU A 49 -8.73 1.36 2.14
CA GLU A 49 -8.90 -0.04 2.55
C GLU A 49 -10.11 -0.75 1.88
N GLU A 50 -10.65 -0.17 0.80
CA GLU A 50 -11.76 -0.72 0.02
C GLU A 50 -11.27 -1.81 -0.94
N ARG A 51 -9.95 -1.95 -1.10
CA ARG A 51 -9.31 -2.95 -1.95
C ARG A 51 -8.02 -3.44 -1.32
N ARG A 52 -7.82 -4.76 -1.33
CA ARG A 52 -6.54 -5.37 -0.95
C ARG A 52 -5.47 -5.14 -2.01
N ILE A 53 -4.23 -5.12 -1.55
CA ILE A 53 -3.02 -5.09 -2.36
C ILE A 53 -2.36 -6.46 -2.26
N ASP A 54 -2.05 -7.07 -3.39
CA ASP A 54 -1.21 -8.26 -3.42
C ASP A 54 0.29 -7.90 -3.45
N VAL A 55 1.17 -8.90 -3.39
CA VAL A 55 2.62 -8.68 -3.33
C VAL A 55 3.18 -8.04 -4.61
N THR A 56 2.64 -8.40 -5.77
CA THR A 56 3.08 -7.83 -7.06
C THR A 56 2.69 -6.37 -7.13
N GLU A 57 1.48 -6.03 -6.70
CA GLU A 57 1.00 -4.66 -6.61
C GLU A 57 1.79 -3.83 -5.61
N LEU A 58 2.19 -4.40 -4.46
CA LEU A 58 3.08 -3.75 -3.51
C LEU A 58 4.40 -3.36 -4.18
N ILE A 59 5.02 -4.30 -4.92
CA ILE A 59 6.28 -4.07 -5.63
C ILE A 59 6.12 -2.95 -6.67
N LEU A 60 5.06 -3.00 -7.48
CA LEU A 60 4.78 -1.98 -8.50
C LEU A 60 4.51 -0.61 -7.88
N ILE A 61 3.70 -0.52 -6.82
CA ILE A 61 3.37 0.73 -6.13
C ILE A 61 4.62 1.35 -5.52
N THR A 62 5.40 0.59 -4.76
CA THR A 62 6.62 1.09 -4.12
C THR A 62 7.65 1.56 -5.14
N THR A 63 7.86 0.79 -6.22
CA THR A 63 8.73 1.17 -7.34
C THR A 63 8.25 2.47 -8.00
N ALA A 64 6.96 2.61 -8.29
CA ALA A 64 6.40 3.82 -8.90
C ALA A 64 6.49 5.07 -7.99
N ILE A 65 6.51 4.88 -6.67
CA ILE A 65 6.74 5.93 -5.69
C ILE A 65 8.23 6.30 -5.59
N GLY A 66 9.14 5.41 -5.99
CA GLY A 66 10.59 5.58 -5.82
C GLY A 66 11.11 5.04 -4.47
N VAL A 67 10.42 4.08 -3.88
CA VAL A 67 10.81 3.38 -2.64
C VAL A 67 11.27 1.98 -3.00
N ASP A 68 12.38 1.52 -2.40
CA ASP A 68 12.82 0.14 -2.55
C ASP A 68 11.77 -0.85 -2.01
N PRO A 69 11.19 -1.73 -2.85
CA PRO A 69 10.21 -2.72 -2.42
C PRO A 69 10.75 -3.67 -1.36
N VAL A 70 12.03 -4.04 -1.42
CA VAL A 70 12.63 -5.02 -0.50
C VAL A 70 12.76 -4.43 0.89
N GLN A 71 13.32 -3.22 1.00
CA GLN A 71 13.37 -2.49 2.26
C GLN A 71 11.97 -2.24 2.83
N PHE A 72 11.01 -1.80 2.01
CA PHE A 72 9.64 -1.56 2.47
C PHE A 72 9.00 -2.84 3.02
N PHE A 73 9.13 -3.96 2.31
CA PHE A 73 8.58 -5.24 2.71
C PHE A 73 9.25 -5.78 3.99
N SER A 74 10.56 -5.65 4.11
CA SER A 74 11.30 -6.01 5.34
C SER A 74 10.76 -5.24 6.55
N GLU A 75 10.59 -3.93 6.45
CA GLU A 75 10.03 -3.13 7.56
C GLU A 75 8.56 -3.45 7.86
N PHE A 76 7.79 -3.86 6.85
CA PHE A 76 6.41 -4.29 7.04
C PHE A 76 6.35 -5.65 7.76
N THR A 77 7.15 -6.64 7.34
CA THR A 77 7.19 -7.96 7.97
C THR A 77 7.59 -7.89 9.45
N LYS A 78 8.55 -7.04 9.81
CA LYS A 78 8.93 -6.77 11.22
C LYS A 78 7.76 -6.24 12.04
N PHE A 79 6.93 -5.37 11.49
CA PHE A 79 5.73 -4.87 12.16
C PHE A 79 4.73 -5.99 12.43
N ILE A 80 4.50 -6.86 11.45
CA ILE A 80 3.59 -8.00 11.58
C ILE A 80 4.07 -8.96 12.67
N ALA A 81 5.37 -9.27 12.70
CA ALA A 81 5.96 -10.16 13.70
C ALA A 81 5.79 -9.63 15.13
N ARG A 82 6.10 -8.35 15.37
CA ARG A 82 5.98 -7.71 16.70
C ARG A 82 4.55 -7.68 17.22
N LYS A 83 3.56 -7.57 16.35
CA LYS A 83 2.14 -7.54 16.75
C LYS A 83 1.61 -8.90 17.20
N ARG A 84 2.26 -9.98 16.79
CA ARG A 84 1.91 -11.36 17.17
C ARG A 84 2.75 -11.88 18.34
N SER A 85 3.65 -11.06 18.87
CA SER A 85 4.44 -11.31 20.09
C SER A 85 3.68 -10.79 21.30
#